data_AF-A0A1G0NKB4-F1
#
_entry.id   AF-A0A1G0NKB4-F1
#
_cell.length_a   1.000
_cell.length_b   1.000
_cell.length_c   1.000
_cell.angle_alpha   90.00
_cell.angle_beta   90.00
_cell.angle_gamma   90.00
#
_symmetry.space_group_name_H-M   'P 1'
#
loop_
_entity.id
_entity.type
_entity.pdbx_description
1 polymer ?
#
loop_
_entity_poly.entity_id
_entity_poly.type
_entity_poly.pdbx_seq_one_letter_code
_entity_poly.pdbx_strand_id
1 'polypeptide(L)'
;MKQHDLLSDRHGRQLSAGFGEVLWALLLAAAIVMVVASGTAAAAEAPVKPTPRSEIENQLGIKIVGLRRSSAGYMLDFRYRLLDPAKAASLLDRTIRPYLLDEATGAQLGVPDAPKVGQLRPTSRNNVIPGRNYYILFANPGRYLKAGSKVSLIAGDTRISQLTVE
;
A
#
# COMPACT_ATOMS: atom_id res chain seq x y z
N MET A 1 54.10 -41.69 50.90
CA MET A 1 55.21 -42.09 50.01
C MET A 1 55.12 -41.22 48.76
N LYS A 2 55.82 -40.07 48.73
CA LYS A 2 57.18 -39.84 48.17
C LYS A 2 57.17 -40.07 46.64
N GLN A 3 57.11 -38.99 45.85
CA GLN A 3 58.26 -38.31 45.22
C GLN A 3 59.12 -39.27 44.40
N HIS A 4 59.33 -38.92 43.13
CA HIS A 4 60.58 -38.93 42.36
C HIS A 4 60.20 -38.46 40.93
N ASP A 5 60.59 -37.25 40.57
CA ASP A 5 61.81 -36.96 39.77
C ASP A 5 61.62 -37.38 38.30
N LEU A 6 61.41 -36.44 37.37
CA LEU A 6 62.38 -35.49 36.77
C LEU A 6 63.19 -36.12 35.61
N LEU A 7 63.11 -35.44 34.45
CA LEU A 7 64.05 -35.47 33.29
C LEU A 7 64.03 -36.80 32.50
N SER A 8 64.07 -36.90 31.18
CA SER A 8 64.32 -36.08 29.98
C SER A 8 63.43 -36.72 28.89
N ASP A 9 62.87 -36.06 27.88
CA ASP A 9 63.61 -35.37 26.83
C ASP A 9 62.65 -34.45 26.08
N ARG A 10 63.02 -33.17 26.04
CA ARG A 10 62.41 -32.21 25.12
C ARG A 10 63.05 -32.42 23.76
N HIS A 11 62.42 -33.21 22.89
CA HIS A 11 62.79 -33.20 21.48
C HIS A 11 62.23 -31.96 20.79
N GLY A 12 63.15 -31.24 20.17
CA GLY A 12 62.94 -29.97 19.53
C GLY A 12 61.97 -29.99 18.37
N ARG A 13 61.39 -28.80 18.20
CA ARG A 13 60.84 -28.19 16.98
C ARG A 13 61.44 -28.78 15.69
N GLN A 14 60.61 -28.86 14.66
CA GLN A 14 60.64 -28.02 13.44
C GLN A 14 59.48 -28.50 12.55
N LEU A 15 58.42 -27.70 12.40
CA LEU A 15 58.14 -26.84 11.25
C LEU A 15 58.09 -27.61 9.91
N SER A 16 56.88 -27.78 9.34
CA SER A 16 56.48 -27.07 8.11
C SER A 16 55.19 -27.66 7.51
N ALA A 17 54.37 -26.75 6.98
CA ALA A 17 53.32 -26.94 5.99
C ALA A 17 52.25 -28.00 6.30
N GLY A 18 51.07 -27.64 6.84
CA GLY A 18 50.21 -26.60 6.30
C GLY A 18 49.35 -27.21 5.20
N PHE A 19 48.22 -27.77 5.63
CA PHE A 19 47.07 -28.25 4.87
C PHE A 19 46.64 -27.23 3.78
N GLY A 20 47.38 -27.19 2.67
CA GLY A 20 47.26 -26.21 1.59
C GLY A 20 46.84 -26.82 0.25
N GLU A 21 46.19 -27.99 0.28
CA GLU A 21 45.78 -28.72 -0.93
C GLU A 21 44.27 -28.70 -1.18
N VAL A 22 43.50 -27.87 -0.46
CA VAL A 22 42.05 -27.67 -0.71
C VAL A 22 41.74 -26.28 -1.26
N LEU A 23 42.77 -25.49 -1.58
CA LEU A 23 42.65 -24.11 -2.05
C LEU A 23 43.26 -23.92 -3.45
N TRP A 24 42.99 -24.85 -4.37
CA TRP A 24 43.31 -24.71 -5.81
C TRP A 24 42.18 -25.16 -6.74
N ALA A 25 40.99 -25.43 -6.23
CA ALA A 25 39.81 -25.86 -7.00
C ALA A 25 38.69 -24.81 -7.11
N LEU A 26 38.96 -23.54 -6.77
CA LEU A 26 37.98 -22.44 -6.84
C LEU A 26 38.52 -21.20 -7.55
N LEU A 27 39.38 -21.37 -8.55
CA LEU A 27 39.89 -20.29 -9.41
C LEU A 27 39.86 -20.63 -10.90
N LEU A 28 38.81 -21.33 -11.37
CA LEU A 28 38.63 -21.63 -12.79
C LEU A 28 37.15 -21.79 -13.18
N ALA A 29 36.37 -20.71 -13.04
CA ALA A 29 35.13 -20.47 -13.79
C ALA A 29 34.77 -18.97 -13.76
N ALA A 30 35.72 -18.13 -14.16
CA ALA A 30 35.40 -16.76 -14.58
C ALA A 30 34.74 -16.82 -15.96
N ALA A 31 33.72 -15.98 -16.16
CA ALA A 31 32.93 -15.76 -17.39
C ALA A 31 31.76 -16.73 -17.62
N ILE A 32 30.62 -16.45 -16.97
CA ILE A 32 29.31 -16.17 -17.60
C ILE A 32 28.54 -15.30 -16.59
N VAL A 33 28.90 -14.02 -16.54
CA VAL A 33 28.00 -12.97 -16.04
C VAL A 33 27.21 -12.54 -17.27
N MET A 34 26.08 -13.20 -17.53
CA MET A 34 25.09 -12.69 -18.47
C MET A 34 23.87 -12.26 -17.67
N VAL A 35 23.92 -10.98 -17.30
CA VAL A 35 22.79 -10.18 -16.81
C VAL A 35 21.67 -10.29 -17.84
N VAL A 36 20.63 -11.07 -17.52
CA VAL A 36 19.33 -10.97 -18.20
C VAL A 36 18.48 -10.00 -17.38
N ALA A 37 18.79 -8.72 -17.52
CA ALA A 37 17.93 -7.62 -17.10
C ALA A 37 17.30 -7.04 -18.38
N SER A 38 16.14 -7.57 -18.79
CA SER A 38 15.29 -7.01 -19.85
C SER A 38 13.97 -7.79 -19.90
N GLY A 39 12.79 -7.24 -19.68
CA GLY A 39 12.42 -5.95 -19.16
C GLY A 39 10.98 -6.12 -18.65
N THR A 40 10.75 -5.85 -17.38
CA THR A 40 9.41 -5.49 -16.94
C THR A 40 9.14 -4.13 -17.56
N ALA A 41 8.39 -4.13 -18.66
CA ALA A 41 7.74 -2.93 -19.14
C ALA A 41 6.83 -2.45 -18.01
N ALA A 42 7.38 -1.62 -17.12
CA ALA A 42 6.61 -0.65 -16.40
C ALA A 42 5.88 0.11 -17.49
N ALA A 43 4.61 -0.24 -17.70
CA ALA A 43 3.70 0.57 -18.47
C ALA A 43 3.78 1.94 -17.82
N ALA A 44 4.56 2.82 -18.44
CA ALA A 44 4.57 4.22 -18.12
C ALA A 44 3.14 4.65 -18.35
N GLU A 45 2.39 4.75 -17.26
CA GLU A 45 1.03 5.24 -17.25
C GLU A 45 1.11 6.61 -17.90
N ALA A 46 0.63 6.68 -19.15
CA ALA A 46 0.64 7.90 -19.93
C ALA A 46 0.06 9.02 -19.07
N PRO A 47 0.54 10.28 -19.19
CA PRO A 47 0.06 11.36 -18.35
C PRO A 47 -1.44 11.51 -18.55
N VAL A 48 -2.21 10.94 -17.62
CA VAL A 48 -3.67 10.98 -17.63
C VAL A 48 -4.00 12.45 -17.42
N LYS A 49 -4.38 13.13 -18.50
CA LYS A 49 -4.90 14.49 -18.41
C LYS A 49 -5.98 14.47 -17.34
N PRO A 50 -5.95 15.38 -16.35
CA PRO A 50 -6.91 15.35 -15.27
C PRO A 50 -8.31 15.47 -15.84
N THR A 51 -9.08 14.38 -15.76
CA THR A 51 -10.48 14.38 -16.17
C THR A 51 -11.22 15.41 -15.32
N PRO A 52 -11.95 16.37 -15.91
CA PRO A 52 -12.68 17.36 -15.15
C PRO A 52 -13.62 16.68 -14.15
N ARG A 53 -13.71 17.24 -12.94
CA ARG A 53 -14.57 16.70 -11.87
C ARG A 53 -16.02 16.45 -12.33
N SER A 54 -16.57 17.35 -13.15
CA SER A 54 -17.94 17.22 -13.69
C SER A 54 -18.11 15.98 -14.56
N GLU A 55 -17.08 15.61 -15.32
CA GLU A 55 -17.11 14.43 -16.18
C GLU A 55 -17.02 13.15 -15.34
N ILE A 56 -16.16 13.13 -14.32
CA ILE A 56 -16.10 12.01 -13.35
C ILE A 56 -17.45 11.86 -12.63
N GLU A 57 -18.04 12.95 -12.16
CA GLU A 57 -19.36 12.96 -11.50
C GLU A 57 -20.46 12.39 -12.41
N ASN A 58 -20.47 12.78 -13.69
CA ASN A 58 -21.44 12.30 -14.68
C ASN A 58 -21.24 10.82 -15.05
N GLN A 59 -19.99 10.36 -15.14
CA GLN A 59 -19.63 8.97 -15.43
C GLN A 59 -20.03 8.07 -14.26
N LEU A 60 -19.82 8.51 -13.03
CA LEU A 60 -20.12 7.75 -11.82
C LEU A 60 -21.55 7.90 -11.33
N GLY A 61 -22.33 8.82 -11.90
CA GLY A 61 -23.70 9.05 -11.46
C GLY A 61 -23.78 9.60 -10.03
N ILE A 62 -22.81 10.41 -9.62
CA ILE A 62 -22.77 11.03 -8.30
C ILE A 62 -22.46 12.52 -8.43
N LYS A 63 -22.83 13.30 -7.42
CA LYS A 63 -22.31 14.67 -7.21
C LYS A 63 -21.47 14.68 -5.95
N ILE A 64 -20.19 15.01 -6.07
CA ILE A 64 -19.30 15.03 -4.90
C ILE A 64 -19.65 16.27 -4.09
N VAL A 65 -19.98 16.06 -2.81
CA VAL A 65 -20.38 17.12 -1.87
C VAL A 65 -19.17 17.67 -1.12
N GLY A 66 -18.17 16.83 -0.83
CA GLY A 66 -16.91 17.26 -0.22
C GLY A 66 -16.15 16.11 0.45
N LEU A 67 -14.91 16.39 0.82
CA LEU A 67 -14.04 15.50 1.60
C LEU A 67 -13.58 16.25 2.84
N ARG A 68 -14.21 15.99 3.99
CA ARG A 68 -14.00 16.78 5.21
C ARG A 68 -13.21 16.01 6.24
N ARG A 69 -12.40 16.71 7.01
CA ARG A 69 -11.89 16.17 8.27
C ARG A 69 -13.01 16.00 9.29
N SER A 70 -13.10 14.81 9.88
CA SER A 70 -14.03 14.47 10.96
C SER A 70 -13.28 13.83 12.12
N SER A 71 -13.96 13.55 13.24
CA SER A 71 -13.36 12.89 14.43
C SER A 71 -12.06 13.56 14.89
N ALA A 72 -12.08 14.89 15.10
CA ALA A 72 -10.89 15.70 15.44
C ALA A 72 -9.72 15.57 14.45
N GLY A 73 -9.99 15.21 13.19
CA GLY A 73 -9.02 15.01 12.12
C GLY A 73 -8.48 13.59 12.00
N TYR A 74 -8.91 12.65 12.85
CA TYR A 74 -8.51 11.24 12.74
C TYR A 74 -9.27 10.46 11.66
N MET A 75 -10.28 11.08 11.06
CA MET A 75 -11.07 10.50 9.98
C MET A 75 -11.30 11.53 8.88
N LEU A 76 -11.59 11.02 7.68
CA LEU A 76 -12.04 11.79 6.55
C LEU A 76 -13.43 11.31 6.14
N ASP A 77 -14.36 12.24 5.99
CA ASP A 77 -15.76 12.03 5.60
C ASP A 77 -15.93 12.46 4.13
N PHE A 78 -15.92 11.49 3.23
CA PHE A 78 -16.22 11.69 1.82
C PHE A 78 -17.74 11.63 1.62
N ARG A 79 -18.35 12.76 1.27
CA ARG A 79 -19.79 12.87 1.03
C ARG A 79 -20.08 13.03 -0.44
N TYR A 80 -21.10 12.33 -0.91
CA TYR A 80 -21.61 12.47 -2.27
C TYR A 80 -23.13 12.32 -2.31
N ARG A 81 -23.77 12.99 -3.26
CA ARG A 81 -25.18 12.79 -3.58
C ARG A 81 -25.27 11.77 -4.71
N LEU A 82 -26.07 10.73 -4.52
CA LEU A 82 -26.30 9.74 -5.56
C LEU A 82 -27.26 10.32 -6.61
N LEU A 83 -26.91 10.20 -7.89
CA LEU A 83 -27.75 10.63 -9.01
C LEU A 83 -28.27 9.43 -9.80
N ASP A 84 -27.39 8.47 -10.10
CA ASP A 84 -27.70 7.26 -10.87
C ASP A 84 -27.10 6.03 -10.17
N PRO A 85 -27.93 5.16 -9.55
CA PRO A 85 -27.47 3.95 -8.87
C PRO A 85 -26.76 2.95 -9.77
N ALA A 86 -27.11 2.87 -11.06
CA ALA A 86 -26.51 1.91 -11.97
C ALA A 86 -25.05 2.30 -12.29
N LYS A 87 -24.80 3.59 -12.51
CA LYS A 87 -23.45 4.13 -12.71
C LYS A 87 -22.58 4.09 -11.46
N ALA A 88 -23.19 4.30 -10.29
CA ALA A 88 -22.48 4.32 -9.01
C ALA A 88 -22.21 2.92 -8.43
N ALA A 89 -22.44 1.84 -9.19
CA ALA A 89 -22.37 0.47 -8.70
C ALA A 89 -21.04 0.15 -8.00
N SER A 90 -19.90 0.65 -8.50
CA SER A 90 -18.58 0.44 -7.90
C SER A 90 -18.42 1.05 -6.50
N LEU A 91 -19.09 2.18 -6.22
CA LEU A 91 -19.08 2.82 -4.91
C LEU A 91 -20.11 2.21 -3.95
N LEU A 92 -21.12 1.53 -4.49
CA LEU A 92 -22.21 0.89 -3.74
C LEU A 92 -21.91 -0.58 -3.42
N ASP A 93 -21.00 -1.21 -4.18
CA ASP A 93 -20.58 -2.58 -3.94
C ASP A 93 -19.78 -2.69 -2.64
N ARG A 94 -20.32 -3.47 -1.70
CA ARG A 94 -19.74 -3.69 -0.38
C ARG A 94 -18.50 -4.59 -0.40
N THR A 95 -18.24 -5.27 -1.51
CA THR A 95 -17.03 -6.08 -1.70
C THR A 95 -15.84 -5.22 -2.09
N ILE A 96 -16.09 -4.05 -2.68
CA ILE A 96 -15.06 -3.09 -3.03
C ILE A 96 -14.59 -2.38 -1.75
N ARG A 97 -13.28 -2.35 -1.56
CA ARG A 97 -12.61 -1.69 -0.43
C ARG A 97 -12.02 -0.37 -0.92
N PRO A 98 -12.77 0.74 -0.86
CA PRO A 98 -12.24 2.01 -1.32
C PRO A 98 -11.12 2.52 -0.40
N TYR A 99 -10.21 3.32 -0.96
CA TYR A 99 -9.16 4.00 -0.21
C TYR A 99 -8.85 5.37 -0.84
N LEU A 100 -8.32 6.28 -0.02
CA LEU A 100 -7.76 7.55 -0.48
C LEU A 100 -6.27 7.37 -0.74
N LEU A 101 -5.81 7.78 -1.91
CA LEU A 101 -4.41 7.88 -2.28
C LEU A 101 -3.96 9.34 -2.12
N ASP A 102 -3.00 9.59 -1.25
CA ASP A 102 -2.33 10.88 -1.15
C ASP A 102 -1.50 11.14 -2.42
N GLU A 103 -1.80 12.22 -3.14
CA GLU A 103 -1.10 12.55 -4.38
C GLU A 103 0.34 13.02 -4.14
N ALA A 104 0.66 13.48 -2.92
CA ALA A 104 2.00 13.94 -2.58
C ALA A 104 2.97 12.80 -2.25
N THR A 105 2.48 11.74 -1.59
CA THR A 105 3.35 10.69 -1.03
C THR A 105 3.03 9.28 -1.52
N GLY A 106 1.89 9.09 -2.17
CA GLY A 106 1.37 7.77 -2.54
C GLY A 106 0.83 6.97 -1.35
N ALA A 107 0.73 7.56 -0.15
CA ALA A 107 0.14 6.90 1.01
C ALA A 107 -1.32 6.52 0.75
N GLN A 108 -1.71 5.31 1.15
CA GLN A 108 -3.07 4.81 1.01
C GLN A 108 -3.78 4.79 2.37
N LEU A 109 -4.95 5.43 2.44
CA LEU A 109 -5.76 5.57 3.63
C LEU A 109 -7.11 4.88 3.39
N GLY A 110 -7.27 3.68 3.95
CA GLY A 110 -8.45 2.85 3.75
C GLY A 110 -9.63 3.18 4.67
N VAL A 111 -10.75 2.52 4.39
CA VAL A 111 -11.90 2.47 5.30
C VAL A 111 -11.50 1.68 6.56
N PRO A 112 -11.71 2.21 7.78
CA PRO A 112 -11.40 1.49 9.01
C PRO A 112 -12.24 0.21 9.12
N ASP A 113 -11.60 -0.91 9.47
CA ASP A 113 -12.32 -2.12 9.88
C ASP A 113 -12.97 -1.85 11.24
N ALA A 114 -14.31 -1.75 11.28
CA ALA A 114 -15.01 -1.67 12.55
C ALA A 114 -14.96 -3.03 13.24
N PRO A 115 -14.41 -3.14 14.47
CA PRO A 115 -14.45 -4.39 15.21
C PRO A 115 -15.90 -4.70 15.58
N LYS A 116 -16.50 -5.67 14.88
CA LYS A 116 -17.75 -6.35 15.24
C LYS A 116 -18.96 -5.44 15.54
N VAL A 117 -19.25 -4.49 14.65
CA VAL A 117 -20.62 -4.00 14.58
C VAL A 117 -21.43 -5.09 13.85
N GLY A 118 -22.08 -5.97 14.61
CA GLY A 118 -23.07 -6.91 14.08
C GLY A 118 -24.13 -6.18 13.24
N GLN A 119 -24.91 -6.91 12.43
CA GLN A 119 -25.77 -6.36 11.36
C GLN A 119 -26.60 -5.11 11.75
N LEU A 120 -26.03 -3.91 11.64
CA LEU A 120 -26.80 -2.66 11.57
C LEU A 120 -27.15 -2.43 10.10
N ARG A 121 -28.18 -3.15 9.62
CA ARG A 121 -28.74 -2.92 8.29
C ARG A 121 -29.83 -1.86 8.36
N PRO A 122 -29.62 -0.73 7.67
CA PRO A 122 -30.68 -0.14 6.86
C PRO A 122 -30.31 -0.11 5.37
N THR A 123 -29.32 -0.90 4.95
CA THR A 123 -28.90 -1.02 3.54
C THR A 123 -28.88 -2.48 3.11
N SER A 124 -30.05 -3.11 3.13
CA SER A 124 -30.30 -4.21 2.19
C SER A 124 -30.20 -3.64 0.78
N ARG A 125 -29.60 -4.42 -0.12
CA ARG A 125 -29.37 -4.18 -1.57
C ARG A 125 -30.57 -3.56 -2.34
N ASN A 126 -31.75 -3.48 -1.73
CA ASN A 126 -33.00 -2.98 -2.31
C ASN A 126 -33.38 -1.53 -1.93
N ASN A 127 -32.55 -0.76 -1.20
CA ASN A 127 -32.96 0.59 -0.77
C ASN A 127 -31.89 1.68 -0.97
N VAL A 128 -31.18 1.61 -2.10
CA VAL A 128 -30.37 2.73 -2.58
C VAL A 128 -31.29 3.71 -3.29
N ILE A 129 -31.41 4.93 -2.76
CA ILE A 129 -32.39 5.91 -3.22
C ILE A 129 -31.65 7.05 -3.94
N PRO A 130 -31.91 7.25 -5.25
CA PRO A 130 -31.40 8.41 -5.98
C PRO A 130 -31.76 9.72 -5.28
N GLY A 131 -30.87 10.70 -5.39
CA GLY A 131 -31.05 12.01 -4.80
C GLY A 131 -30.68 12.11 -3.31
N ARG A 132 -30.34 11.01 -2.63
CA ARG A 132 -29.87 11.04 -1.23
C ARG A 132 -28.36 11.29 -1.14
N ASN A 133 -27.96 11.85 0.00
CA ASN A 133 -26.56 12.00 0.36
C ASN A 133 -26.07 10.74 1.08
N TYR A 134 -24.94 10.22 0.62
CA TYR A 134 -24.22 9.09 1.17
C TYR A 134 -22.82 9.54 1.61
N TYR A 135 -22.17 8.70 2.42
CA TYR A 135 -20.83 8.99 2.91
C TYR A 135 -19.98 7.72 2.99
N ILE A 136 -18.65 7.90 2.87
CA ILE A 136 -17.63 6.89 3.16
C ILE A 136 -16.63 7.52 4.13
N LEU A 137 -16.27 6.77 5.17
CA LEU A 137 -15.30 7.20 6.17
C LEU A 137 -13.95 6.54 5.93
N PHE A 138 -12.89 7.33 5.92
CA PHE A 138 -11.51 6.87 5.79
C PHE A 138 -10.72 7.18 7.06
N ALA A 139 -9.78 6.31 7.41
CA ALA A 139 -8.85 6.58 8.51
C ALA A 139 -7.91 7.73 8.14
N ASN A 140 -7.50 8.52 9.13
CA ASN A 140 -6.44 9.52 9.00
C ASN A 140 -5.48 9.43 10.21
N PRO A 141 -4.70 8.34 10.33
CA PRO A 141 -3.85 8.10 11.48
C PRO A 141 -2.84 9.23 11.64
N GLY A 142 -2.59 9.64 12.90
CA GLY A 142 -1.71 10.78 13.18
C GLY A 142 -2.22 12.13 12.65
N ARG A 143 -3.45 12.21 12.12
CA ARG A 143 -3.98 13.37 11.39
C ARG A 143 -3.10 13.72 10.19
N TYR A 144 -2.61 12.71 9.48
CA TYR A 144 -1.67 12.80 8.38
C TYR A 144 -2.12 13.80 7.30
N LEU A 145 -3.31 13.60 6.73
CA LEU A 145 -3.91 14.51 5.75
C LEU A 145 -4.49 15.75 6.45
N LYS A 146 -4.18 16.93 5.91
CA LYS A 146 -4.61 18.25 6.42
C LYS A 146 -5.57 18.90 5.43
N ALA A 147 -6.17 20.02 5.84
CA ALA A 147 -6.92 20.85 4.90
C ALA A 147 -5.99 21.30 3.77
N GLY A 148 -6.46 21.25 2.53
CA GLY A 148 -5.68 21.52 1.32
C GLY A 148 -4.93 20.32 0.74
N SER A 149 -4.78 19.21 1.48
CA SER A 149 -4.17 17.99 0.93
C SER A 149 -4.92 17.51 -0.32
N LYS A 150 -4.16 17.11 -1.34
CA LYS A 150 -4.69 16.59 -2.61
C LYS A 150 -4.69 15.08 -2.61
N VAL A 151 -5.84 14.48 -2.90
CA VAL A 151 -6.00 13.03 -2.86
C VAL A 151 -6.83 12.54 -4.03
N SER A 152 -6.63 11.28 -4.38
CA SER A 152 -7.49 10.53 -5.30
C SER A 152 -8.27 9.45 -4.53
N LEU A 153 -9.58 9.34 -4.73
CA LEU A 153 -10.36 8.19 -4.24
C LEU A 153 -10.28 7.05 -5.25
N ILE A 154 -9.87 5.87 -4.79
CA ILE A 154 -9.83 4.64 -5.58
C ILE A 154 -10.89 3.67 -5.06
N ALA A 155 -11.71 3.13 -5.96
CA ALA A 155 -12.77 2.15 -5.66
C ALA A 155 -12.86 1.11 -6.79
N GLY A 156 -12.17 -0.02 -6.63
CA GLY A 156 -12.00 -0.98 -7.72
C GLY A 156 -11.29 -0.32 -8.89
N ASP A 157 -11.88 -0.40 -10.08
CA ASP A 157 -11.36 0.24 -11.30
C ASP A 157 -11.71 1.74 -11.41
N THR A 158 -12.52 2.25 -10.47
CA THR A 158 -12.91 3.65 -10.46
C THR A 158 -11.86 4.52 -9.75
N ARG A 159 -11.46 5.62 -10.39
CA ARG A 159 -10.61 6.66 -9.81
C ARG A 159 -11.26 8.03 -9.89
N ILE A 160 -11.39 8.69 -8.74
CA ILE A 160 -11.79 10.10 -8.62
C ILE A 160 -10.57 10.91 -8.18
N SER A 161 -9.96 11.64 -9.11
CA SER A 161 -8.77 12.45 -8.85
C SER A 161 -9.11 13.87 -8.39
N GLN A 162 -8.07 14.60 -7.97
CA GLN A 162 -8.14 16.04 -7.66
C GLN A 162 -9.10 16.40 -6.51
N LEU A 163 -9.35 15.46 -5.59
CA LEU A 163 -10.09 15.76 -4.37
C LEU A 163 -9.21 16.59 -3.45
N THR A 164 -9.80 17.60 -2.83
CA THR A 164 -9.12 18.45 -1.84
C THR A 164 -9.78 18.22 -0.49
N VAL A 165 -8.97 17.96 0.52
CA VAL A 165 -9.45 17.87 1.90
C VAL A 165 -9.84 19.27 2.39
N GLU A 166 -11.06 19.41 2.90
CA GLU A 166 -11.61 20.59 3.55
C GLU A 166 -11.23 20.64 5.05
#